data_AF-A0A7W0NZ86-F1
#
_entry.id   AF-A0A7W0NZ86-F1
#
_cell.length_a   1.000
_cell.length_b   1.000
_cell.length_c   1.000
_cell.angle_alpha   90.00
_cell.angle_beta   90.00
_cell.angle_gamma   90.00
#
_symmetry.space_group_name_H-M   'P 1'
#
loop_
_entity.id
_entity.type
_entity.pdbx_description
1 polymer ?
#
loop_
_entity_poly.entity_id
_entity_poly.type
_entity_poly.pdbx_seq_one_letter_code
_entity_poly.pdbx_strand_id
1 'polypeptide(L)'
;MADITAAGGAVMREGAEGAEVLIVHRPRYDDWTLPKGKTDAAENSEATALREVEEETGVQPRIVGALGKSRYANEGESKVVHWYSMREVRSTEFVPNEEVDVVRWLAIAEAQKLLTYKNDKDVLKSINFNEVLTTGTLLLVRHGTAESRSEWEGDDSLRPLSARGEHQAAALADAFADRAIERILTSPYLRCRQTIEPLAILHGLKIEERDELAEGAGHRPARDLCRELAGTNAALCSHGDVIPAVLDWMVRHGTSLKSAFDCKKGSTWEIEVKAGEFRKARYLPPPL
;
A
#
# COMPACT_ATOMS: atom_id res chain seq x y z
N MET A 1 -37.62 -0.18 -12.56
CA MET A 1 -36.43 0.47 -13.15
C MET A 1 -35.21 -0.04 -12.41
N ALA A 2 -34.13 -0.34 -13.11
CA ALA A 2 -32.88 -0.76 -12.48
C ALA A 2 -32.25 0.42 -11.75
N ASP A 3 -31.58 0.17 -10.62
CA ASP A 3 -30.87 1.20 -9.88
C ASP A 3 -29.67 1.71 -10.69
N ILE A 4 -29.43 3.03 -10.68
CA ILE A 4 -28.15 3.58 -11.12
C ILE A 4 -27.10 3.18 -10.08
N THR A 5 -26.05 2.49 -10.53
CA THR A 5 -24.94 2.07 -9.67
C THR A 5 -23.77 3.04 -9.81
N ALA A 6 -23.15 3.35 -8.69
CA ALA A 6 -22.02 4.25 -8.56
C ALA A 6 -21.06 3.71 -7.50
N ALA A 7 -19.82 4.18 -7.51
CA ALA A 7 -18.86 3.88 -6.47
C ALA A 7 -17.94 5.08 -6.19
N GLY A 8 -17.38 5.11 -4.99
CA GLY A 8 -16.48 6.18 -4.56
C GLY A 8 -15.71 5.83 -3.29
N GLY A 9 -14.92 6.80 -2.84
CA GLY A 9 -13.94 6.58 -1.79
C GLY A 9 -13.89 7.69 -0.76
N ALA A 10 -13.72 7.32 0.51
CA ALA A 10 -13.16 8.22 1.50
C ALA A 10 -11.64 8.02 1.49
N VAL A 11 -10.93 8.95 0.84
CA VAL A 11 -9.48 8.87 0.64
C VAL A 11 -8.77 9.62 1.76
N MET A 12 -7.81 8.96 2.40
CA MET A 12 -7.08 9.48 3.55
C MET A 12 -5.59 9.56 3.29
N ARG A 13 -4.96 10.51 3.97
CA ARG A 13 -3.50 10.62 4.07
C ARG A 13 -3.08 11.11 5.44
N GLU A 14 -1.80 11.03 5.71
CA GLU A 14 -1.18 11.77 6.80
C GLU A 14 -0.89 13.21 6.34
N GLY A 15 -1.52 14.18 6.99
CA GLY A 15 -1.22 15.60 6.86
C GLY A 15 -0.32 16.09 7.99
N ALA A 16 0.07 17.37 7.94
CA ALA A 16 1.00 17.97 8.89
C ALA A 16 0.50 17.95 10.34
N GLU A 17 -0.82 18.06 10.54
CA GLU A 17 -1.45 18.09 11.86
C GLU A 17 -2.21 16.79 12.21
N GLY A 18 -2.07 15.75 11.38
CA GLY A 18 -2.73 14.47 11.55
C GLY A 18 -3.49 13.99 10.31
N ALA A 19 -4.43 13.08 10.50
CA ALA A 19 -5.18 12.47 9.40
C ALA A 19 -6.06 13.49 8.66
N GLU A 20 -5.91 13.53 7.34
CA GLU A 20 -6.73 14.33 6.44
C GLU A 20 -7.61 13.42 5.55
N VAL A 21 -8.75 13.94 5.11
CA VAL A 21 -9.62 13.29 4.14
C VAL A 21 -9.85 14.21 2.94
N LEU A 22 -9.88 13.60 1.76
CA LEU A 22 -10.15 14.26 0.49
C LEU A 22 -11.64 14.48 0.30
N ILE A 23 -12.02 15.72 0.01
CA ILE A 23 -13.37 16.11 -0.41
C ILE A 23 -13.30 16.95 -1.68
N VAL A 24 -14.39 16.92 -2.46
CA VAL A 24 -14.51 17.62 -3.74
C VAL A 24 -15.67 18.60 -3.69
N HIS A 25 -15.52 19.73 -4.36
CA HIS A 25 -16.59 20.68 -4.64
C HIS A 25 -17.13 20.46 -6.05
N ARG A 26 -18.45 20.52 -6.23
CA ARG A 26 -19.08 20.37 -7.54
C ARG A 26 -19.85 21.64 -7.90
N PRO A 27 -19.40 22.43 -8.90
CA PRO A 27 -19.98 23.73 -9.20
C PRO A 27 -21.43 23.64 -9.70
N ARG A 28 -21.82 22.51 -10.30
CA ARG A 28 -23.19 22.26 -10.78
C ARG A 28 -24.23 22.32 -9.65
N TYR A 29 -23.87 21.89 -8.45
CA TYR A 29 -24.78 21.77 -7.31
C TYR A 29 -24.40 22.69 -6.14
N ASP A 30 -23.25 23.37 -6.23
CA ASP A 30 -22.65 24.17 -5.15
C ASP A 30 -22.56 23.35 -3.84
N ASP A 31 -22.03 22.13 -3.96
CA ASP A 31 -21.95 21.17 -2.87
C ASP A 31 -20.56 20.59 -2.66
N TRP A 32 -20.35 20.09 -1.44
CA TRP A 32 -19.14 19.38 -1.03
C TRP A 32 -19.48 17.91 -0.77
N THR A 33 -18.81 17.01 -1.48
CA THR A 33 -19.03 15.56 -1.35
C THR A 33 -17.71 14.80 -1.24
N LEU A 34 -17.81 13.51 -0.90
CA LEU A 34 -16.73 12.57 -1.19
C LEU A 34 -16.68 12.29 -2.70
N PRO A 35 -15.50 11.97 -3.26
CA PRO A 35 -15.37 11.64 -4.68
C PRO A 35 -16.10 10.33 -5.02
N LYS A 36 -16.87 10.34 -6.12
CA LYS A 36 -17.72 9.22 -6.59
C LYS A 36 -18.34 9.49 -7.96
N GLY A 37 -18.43 8.45 -8.78
CA GLY A 37 -19.17 8.51 -10.03
C GLY A 37 -19.83 7.21 -10.43
N LYS A 38 -20.34 7.16 -11.66
CA LYS A 38 -21.20 6.07 -12.14
C LYS A 38 -20.36 4.87 -12.56
N THR A 39 -20.88 3.67 -12.33
CA THR A 39 -20.22 2.44 -12.78
C THR A 39 -20.43 2.26 -14.28
N ASP A 40 -19.33 2.07 -15.00
CA ASP A 40 -19.35 1.73 -16.42
C ASP A 40 -19.68 0.25 -16.64
N ALA A 41 -20.17 -0.08 -17.83
CA ALA A 41 -20.72 -1.42 -18.13
C ALA A 41 -19.71 -2.58 -17.98
N ALA A 42 -18.40 -2.29 -18.05
CA ALA A 42 -17.34 -3.29 -17.95
C ALA A 42 -16.61 -3.29 -16.58
N GLU A 43 -17.02 -2.44 -15.64
CA GLU A 43 -16.32 -2.26 -14.37
C GLU A 43 -17.05 -2.89 -13.19
N ASN A 44 -16.27 -3.36 -12.21
CA ASN A 44 -16.80 -3.65 -10.87
C ASN A 44 -16.72 -2.38 -10.00
N SER A 45 -17.39 -2.38 -8.84
CA SER A 45 -17.45 -1.19 -7.98
C SER A 45 -16.11 -0.77 -7.37
N GLU A 46 -15.14 -1.69 -7.25
CA GLU A 46 -13.79 -1.32 -6.78
C GLU A 46 -13.04 -0.55 -7.86
N ALA A 47 -13.05 -1.07 -9.09
CA ALA A 47 -12.42 -0.43 -10.24
C ALA A 47 -13.04 0.95 -10.51
N THR A 48 -14.37 1.06 -10.47
CA THR A 48 -15.07 2.35 -10.58
C THR A 48 -14.63 3.31 -9.48
N ALA A 49 -14.57 2.89 -8.21
CA ALA A 49 -14.21 3.80 -7.13
C ALA A 49 -12.77 4.34 -7.27
N LEU A 50 -11.82 3.50 -7.73
CA LEU A 50 -10.44 3.92 -7.98
C LEU A 50 -10.36 4.92 -9.13
N ARG A 51 -11.01 4.61 -10.27
CA ARG A 51 -11.04 5.48 -11.46
C ARG A 51 -11.66 6.83 -11.15
N GLU A 52 -12.83 6.85 -10.52
CA GLU A 52 -13.57 8.09 -10.23
C GLU A 52 -12.80 9.00 -9.28
N VAL A 53 -12.13 8.45 -8.26
CA VAL A 53 -11.24 9.24 -7.40
C VAL A 53 -10.12 9.87 -8.22
N GLU A 54 -9.49 9.09 -9.10
CA GLU A 54 -8.39 9.58 -9.93
C GLU A 54 -8.85 10.67 -10.92
N GLU A 55 -9.96 10.47 -11.61
CA GLU A 55 -10.52 11.42 -12.58
C GLU A 55 -10.99 12.72 -11.92
N GLU A 56 -11.67 12.63 -10.76
CA GLU A 56 -12.20 13.80 -10.05
C GLU A 56 -11.11 14.61 -9.33
N THR A 57 -9.97 14.00 -8.98
CA THR A 57 -9.05 14.61 -8.02
C THR A 57 -7.56 14.56 -8.38
N GLY A 58 -7.18 13.75 -9.37
CA GLY A 58 -5.78 13.46 -9.70
C GLY A 58 -5.06 12.59 -8.65
N VAL A 59 -5.78 12.09 -7.64
CA VAL A 59 -5.24 11.20 -6.59
C VAL A 59 -5.38 9.76 -7.03
N GLN A 60 -4.31 8.99 -6.94
CA GLN A 60 -4.30 7.55 -7.16
C GLN A 60 -4.26 6.85 -5.79
N PRO A 61 -5.41 6.35 -5.31
CA PRO A 61 -5.47 5.69 -4.02
C PRO A 61 -5.28 4.17 -4.13
N ARG A 62 -5.21 3.51 -2.98
CA ARG A 62 -5.53 2.09 -2.83
C ARG A 62 -6.70 1.87 -1.88
N ILE A 63 -7.47 0.83 -2.14
CA ILE A 63 -8.55 0.39 -1.24
C ILE A 63 -7.94 -0.29 0.00
N VAL A 64 -8.44 0.09 1.17
CA VAL A 64 -8.17 -0.61 2.45
C VAL A 64 -9.33 -1.53 2.82
N GLY A 65 -10.57 -1.09 2.59
CA GLY A 65 -11.75 -1.91 2.90
C GLY A 65 -13.05 -1.31 2.40
N ALA A 66 -14.11 -2.12 2.42
CA ALA A 66 -15.45 -1.68 2.06
C ALA A 66 -16.15 -0.97 3.25
N LEU A 67 -16.84 0.13 2.97
CA LEU A 67 -17.61 0.92 3.95
C LEU A 67 -19.14 0.72 3.82
N GLY A 68 -19.57 -0.14 2.90
CA GLY A 68 -20.98 -0.42 2.65
C GLY A 68 -21.55 0.40 1.50
N LYS A 69 -22.86 0.68 1.56
CA LYS A 69 -23.59 1.35 0.48
C LYS A 69 -24.51 2.44 0.99
N SER A 70 -24.64 3.52 0.23
CA SER A 70 -25.70 4.52 0.40
C SER A 70 -26.74 4.34 -0.71
N ARG A 71 -28.02 4.52 -0.37
CA ARG A 71 -29.13 4.47 -1.33
C ARG A 71 -29.98 5.73 -1.18
N TYR A 72 -30.22 6.44 -2.28
CA TYR A 72 -31.06 7.63 -2.31
C TYR A 72 -31.70 7.79 -3.68
N ALA A 73 -32.81 8.53 -3.75
CA ALA A 73 -33.42 8.93 -5.00
C ALA A 73 -32.83 10.26 -5.46
N ASN A 74 -32.47 10.38 -6.73
CA ASN A 74 -32.05 11.62 -7.36
C ASN A 74 -32.86 11.80 -8.65
N GLU A 75 -33.55 12.93 -8.81
CA GLU A 75 -34.35 13.24 -10.01
C GLU A 75 -35.35 12.13 -10.43
N GLY A 76 -35.87 11.38 -9.45
CA GLY A 76 -36.81 10.27 -9.68
C GLY A 76 -36.15 8.91 -9.96
N GLU A 77 -34.82 8.86 -10.05
CA GLU A 77 -34.04 7.65 -10.25
C GLU A 77 -33.46 7.15 -8.92
N SER A 78 -33.54 5.84 -8.66
CA SER A 78 -32.90 5.22 -7.50
C SER A 78 -31.41 5.05 -7.77
N LYS A 79 -30.56 5.62 -6.92
CA LYS A 79 -29.10 5.55 -7.00
C LYS A 79 -28.52 4.79 -5.80
N VAL A 80 -27.59 3.89 -6.09
CA VAL A 80 -26.82 3.12 -5.10
C VAL A 80 -25.35 3.45 -5.26
N VAL A 81 -24.71 3.91 -4.19
CA VAL A 81 -23.28 4.20 -4.17
C VAL A 81 -22.57 3.19 -3.27
N HIS A 82 -21.57 2.50 -3.80
CA HIS A 82 -20.66 1.65 -3.06
C HIS A 82 -19.48 2.47 -2.54
N TRP A 83 -19.17 2.37 -1.25
CA TRP A 83 -18.14 3.16 -0.60
C TRP A 83 -16.97 2.32 -0.13
N TYR A 84 -15.77 2.86 -0.26
CA TYR A 84 -14.52 2.24 0.18
C TYR A 84 -13.69 3.20 1.04
N SER A 85 -13.01 2.68 2.04
CA SER A 85 -11.93 3.40 2.72
C SER A 85 -10.67 3.24 1.89
N MET A 86 -9.97 4.35 1.70
CA MET A 86 -8.85 4.41 0.80
C MET A 86 -7.68 5.18 1.41
N ARG A 87 -6.46 4.80 1.05
CA ARG A 87 -5.25 5.55 1.37
C ARG A 87 -4.70 6.15 0.09
N GLU A 88 -4.27 7.41 0.14
CA GLU A 88 -3.43 7.99 -0.91
C GLU A 88 -2.16 7.15 -1.08
N VAL A 89 -1.85 6.80 -2.33
CA VAL A 89 -0.54 6.23 -2.70
C VAL A 89 0.32 7.29 -3.37
N ARG A 90 -0.27 8.00 -4.33
CA ARG A 90 0.38 9.07 -5.10
C ARG A 90 -0.68 10.05 -5.59
N SER A 91 -0.26 11.27 -5.88
CA SER A 91 -1.13 12.32 -6.39
C SER A 91 -0.42 13.10 -7.48
N THR A 92 -1.20 13.52 -8.47
CA THR A 92 -0.80 14.51 -9.47
C THR A 92 -1.36 15.88 -9.10
N GLU A 93 -0.88 16.93 -9.76
CA GLU A 93 -1.50 18.25 -9.59
C GLU A 93 -2.97 18.18 -10.06
N PHE A 94 -3.89 18.58 -9.17
CA PHE A 94 -5.30 18.60 -9.48
C PHE A 94 -5.58 19.61 -10.61
N VAL A 95 -6.31 19.15 -11.63
CA VAL A 95 -6.79 19.98 -12.73
C VAL A 95 -8.31 20.02 -12.65
N PRO A 96 -8.93 21.22 -12.46
CA PRO A 96 -10.38 21.38 -12.53
C PRO A 96 -10.97 20.78 -13.80
N ASN A 97 -12.09 20.07 -13.67
CA ASN A 97 -12.81 19.43 -14.76
C ASN A 97 -14.30 19.84 -14.74
N GLU A 98 -15.12 19.25 -15.63
CA GLU A 98 -16.54 19.62 -15.74
C GLU A 98 -17.36 19.28 -14.49
N GLU A 99 -16.92 18.30 -13.69
CA GLU A 99 -17.64 17.83 -12.50
C GLU A 99 -17.12 18.44 -11.20
N VAL A 100 -15.81 18.66 -11.10
CA VAL A 100 -15.10 19.10 -9.90
C VAL A 100 -14.19 20.28 -10.22
N ASP A 101 -14.40 21.40 -9.54
CA ASP A 101 -13.60 22.63 -9.68
C ASP A 101 -12.61 22.84 -8.53
N VAL A 102 -12.84 22.21 -7.38
CA VAL A 102 -11.98 22.33 -6.19
C VAL A 102 -11.87 21.00 -5.46
N VAL A 103 -10.64 20.63 -5.07
CA VAL A 103 -10.38 19.56 -4.11
C VAL A 103 -9.81 20.14 -2.81
N ARG A 104 -10.12 19.52 -1.68
CA ARG A 104 -9.53 19.87 -0.39
C ARG A 104 -9.16 18.62 0.41
N TRP A 105 -7.99 18.68 1.01
CA TRP A 105 -7.61 17.81 2.12
C TRP A 105 -7.91 18.54 3.41
N LEU A 106 -8.75 17.96 4.26
CA LEU A 106 -9.17 18.58 5.52
C LEU A 106 -9.06 17.61 6.67
N ALA A 107 -8.88 18.14 7.88
CA ALA A 107 -9.07 17.36 9.09
C ALA A 107 -10.50 16.82 9.16
N ILE A 108 -10.67 15.64 9.75
CA ILE A 108 -11.95 14.91 9.73
C ILE A 108 -13.10 15.74 10.30
N ALA A 109 -12.85 16.45 11.40
CA ALA A 109 -13.86 17.29 12.04
C ALA A 109 -14.31 18.47 11.15
N GLU A 110 -13.44 18.96 10.28
CA GLU A 110 -13.74 20.04 9.34
C GLU A 110 -14.48 19.50 8.12
N ALA A 111 -14.03 18.37 7.56
CA ALA A 111 -14.72 17.68 6.48
C ALA A 111 -16.16 17.33 6.86
N GLN A 112 -16.40 16.84 8.08
CA GLN A 112 -17.76 16.55 8.57
C GLN A 112 -18.67 17.79 8.64
N LYS A 113 -18.11 18.97 8.91
CA LYS A 113 -18.86 20.23 8.91
C LYS A 113 -19.16 20.70 7.48
N LEU A 114 -18.18 20.57 6.59
CA LEU A 114 -18.25 21.11 5.24
C LEU A 114 -19.06 20.25 4.27
N LEU A 115 -19.03 18.92 4.41
CA LEU A 115 -19.82 18.02 3.57
C LEU A 115 -21.31 18.43 3.56
N THR A 116 -21.92 18.43 2.39
CA THR A 116 -23.32 18.87 2.23
C THR A 116 -24.29 17.79 2.68
N TYR A 117 -24.04 16.54 2.27
CA TYR A 117 -25.01 15.45 2.46
C TYR A 117 -24.77 14.62 3.71
N LYS A 118 -25.87 14.22 4.36
CA LYS A 118 -25.83 13.32 5.53
C LYS A 118 -25.16 11.99 5.21
N ASN A 119 -25.41 11.42 4.02
CA ASN A 119 -24.85 10.12 3.62
C ASN A 119 -23.31 10.16 3.62
N ASP A 120 -22.70 11.20 3.07
CA ASP A 120 -21.24 11.35 3.05
C ASP A 120 -20.68 11.54 4.47
N LYS A 121 -21.38 12.29 5.33
CA LYS A 121 -21.02 12.43 6.75
C LYS A 121 -21.09 11.10 7.48
N ASP A 122 -22.11 10.29 7.20
CA ASP A 122 -22.30 8.99 7.82
C ASP A 122 -21.23 7.99 7.35
N VAL A 123 -20.77 8.08 6.08
CA VAL A 123 -19.57 7.39 5.60
C VAL A 123 -18.36 7.81 6.43
N LEU A 124 -18.06 9.10 6.59
CA LEU A 124 -16.90 9.52 7.39
C LEU A 124 -16.97 9.09 8.86
N LYS A 125 -18.16 9.01 9.45
CA LYS A 125 -18.33 8.56 10.84
C LYS A 125 -18.08 7.07 11.04
N SER A 126 -18.23 6.25 10.00
CA SER A 126 -18.04 4.79 10.10
C SER A 126 -16.57 4.36 9.96
N ILE A 127 -15.68 5.29 9.63
CA ILE A 127 -14.29 5.01 9.33
C ILE A 127 -13.42 5.11 10.59
N ASN A 128 -12.60 4.08 10.80
CA ASN A 128 -11.44 4.16 11.67
C ASN A 128 -10.21 4.66 10.88
N PHE A 129 -9.95 5.96 10.91
CA PHE A 129 -8.85 6.59 10.15
C PHE A 129 -7.47 6.01 10.50
N ASN A 130 -7.23 5.75 11.79
CA ASN A 130 -5.98 5.13 12.20
C ASN A 130 -5.82 3.74 11.57
N GLU A 131 -6.89 2.94 11.51
CA GLU A 131 -6.85 1.65 10.84
C GLU A 131 -6.53 1.79 9.34
N VAL A 132 -7.11 2.77 8.65
CA VAL A 132 -6.80 3.02 7.22
C VAL A 132 -5.34 3.41 7.03
N LEU A 133 -4.84 4.32 7.85
CA LEU A 133 -3.46 4.84 7.78
C LEU A 133 -2.41 3.87 8.34
N THR A 134 -2.80 2.76 8.95
CA THR A 134 -1.83 1.78 9.50
C THR A 134 -2.14 0.35 9.08
N THR A 135 -2.90 0.19 7.99
CA THR A 135 -3.11 -1.10 7.33
C THR A 135 -2.33 -1.13 6.04
N GLY A 136 -1.54 -2.17 5.83
CA GLY A 136 -0.63 -2.32 4.69
C GLY A 136 -0.06 -3.73 4.60
N THR A 137 0.91 -3.92 3.70
CA THR A 137 1.59 -5.19 3.50
C THR A 137 3.09 -4.99 3.41
N LEU A 138 3.85 -5.73 4.19
CA LEU A 138 5.31 -5.75 4.07
C LEU A 138 5.77 -7.05 3.41
N LEU A 139 6.60 -6.94 2.37
CA LEU A 139 7.28 -8.05 1.72
C LEU A 139 8.73 -8.08 2.22
N LEU A 140 9.05 -8.93 3.20
CA LEU A 140 10.43 -9.13 3.64
C LEU A 140 11.12 -10.16 2.73
N VAL A 141 12.00 -9.68 1.86
CA VAL A 141 12.69 -10.46 0.85
C VAL A 141 14.10 -10.81 1.34
N ARG A 142 14.43 -12.10 1.42
CA ARG A 142 15.84 -12.50 1.60
C ARG A 142 16.53 -12.38 0.25
N HIS A 143 17.70 -11.74 0.22
CA HIS A 143 18.49 -11.63 -1.00
C HIS A 143 18.67 -12.98 -1.73
N GLY A 144 18.79 -12.92 -3.04
CA GLY A 144 19.00 -14.07 -3.92
C GLY A 144 20.35 -14.76 -3.68
N THR A 145 20.58 -15.84 -4.41
CA THR A 145 21.83 -16.59 -4.32
C THR A 145 23.00 -15.74 -4.80
N ALA A 146 23.85 -15.33 -3.86
CA ALA A 146 25.08 -14.58 -4.13
C ALA A 146 26.29 -15.50 -4.37
N GLU A 147 27.31 -14.95 -5.02
CA GLU A 147 28.61 -15.59 -5.26
C GLU A 147 29.21 -16.17 -3.97
N SER A 148 30.06 -17.18 -4.11
CA SER A 148 30.62 -17.88 -2.95
C SER A 148 31.46 -16.94 -2.08
N ARG A 149 31.18 -16.92 -0.77
CA ARG A 149 31.92 -16.06 0.16
C ARG A 149 33.39 -16.46 0.30
N SER A 150 33.72 -17.73 0.11
CA SER A 150 35.11 -18.22 0.19
C SER A 150 35.92 -17.95 -1.07
N GLU A 151 35.26 -17.72 -2.20
CA GLU A 151 35.89 -17.48 -3.51
C GLU A 151 35.88 -15.99 -3.88
N TRP A 152 35.12 -15.16 -3.16
CA TRP A 152 35.06 -13.74 -3.38
C TRP A 152 36.29 -13.03 -2.80
N GLU A 153 37.01 -12.34 -3.66
CA GLU A 153 38.10 -11.45 -3.27
C GLU A 153 37.56 -10.02 -3.15
N GLY A 154 37.57 -9.47 -1.94
CA GLY A 154 37.18 -8.08 -1.67
C GLY A 154 36.25 -7.93 -0.48
N ASP A 155 35.63 -6.75 -0.37
CA ASP A 155 34.62 -6.48 0.64
C ASP A 155 33.35 -7.32 0.37
N ASP A 156 32.86 -8.04 1.39
CA ASP A 156 31.65 -8.86 1.29
C ASP A 156 30.40 -8.00 1.01
N SER A 157 30.43 -6.72 1.37
CA SER A 157 29.35 -5.77 1.06
C SER A 157 29.13 -5.61 -0.45
N LEU A 158 30.20 -5.81 -1.24
CA LEU A 158 30.20 -5.70 -2.70
C LEU A 158 30.02 -7.04 -3.41
N ARG A 159 29.81 -8.14 -2.67
CA ARG A 159 29.65 -9.46 -3.28
C ARG A 159 28.33 -9.54 -4.06
N PRO A 160 28.36 -9.81 -5.37
CA PRO A 160 27.17 -9.76 -6.21
C PRO A 160 26.30 -11.02 -6.10
N LEU A 161 25.12 -10.95 -6.72
CA LEU A 161 24.35 -12.13 -7.08
C LEU A 161 25.14 -13.03 -8.03
N SER A 162 24.91 -14.33 -7.91
CA SER A 162 25.30 -15.31 -8.92
C SER A 162 24.26 -15.33 -10.04
N ALA A 163 24.57 -16.02 -11.15
CA ALA A 163 23.60 -16.24 -12.24
C ALA A 163 22.28 -16.86 -11.74
N ARG A 164 22.31 -17.74 -10.74
CA ARG A 164 21.08 -18.25 -10.11
C ARG A 164 20.34 -17.13 -9.37
N GLY A 165 21.05 -16.29 -8.63
CA GLY A 165 20.47 -15.16 -7.90
C GLY A 165 19.80 -14.15 -8.81
N GLU A 166 20.40 -13.86 -9.97
CA GLU A 166 19.82 -12.98 -10.99
C GLU A 166 18.49 -13.50 -11.52
N HIS A 167 18.41 -14.81 -11.82
CA HIS A 167 17.13 -15.44 -12.19
C HIS A 167 16.08 -15.35 -11.06
N GLN A 168 16.49 -15.56 -9.81
CA GLN A 168 15.59 -15.40 -8.65
C GLN A 168 15.08 -13.95 -8.54
N ALA A 169 15.93 -12.96 -8.81
CA ALA A 169 15.56 -11.55 -8.77
C ALA A 169 14.55 -11.18 -9.86
N ALA A 170 14.75 -11.67 -11.08
CA ALA A 170 13.79 -11.51 -12.17
C ALA A 170 12.45 -12.17 -11.85
N ALA A 171 12.48 -13.43 -11.39
CA ALA A 171 11.26 -14.18 -11.07
C ALA A 171 10.52 -13.61 -9.84
N LEU A 172 11.23 -12.95 -8.91
CA LEU A 172 10.63 -12.18 -7.83
C LEU A 172 9.81 -11.00 -8.37
N ALA A 173 10.36 -10.25 -9.34
CA ALA A 173 9.66 -9.14 -9.96
C ALA A 173 8.37 -9.61 -10.64
N ASP A 174 8.44 -10.71 -11.41
CA ASP A 174 7.27 -11.31 -12.07
C ASP A 174 6.21 -11.75 -11.05
N ALA A 175 6.62 -12.40 -9.95
CA ALA A 175 5.71 -12.88 -8.91
C ALA A 175 4.95 -11.76 -8.19
N PHE A 176 5.47 -10.54 -8.21
CA PHE A 176 4.89 -9.37 -7.56
C PHE A 176 4.53 -8.25 -8.54
N ALA A 177 4.40 -8.55 -9.83
CA ALA A 177 4.08 -7.56 -10.86
C ALA A 177 2.73 -6.86 -10.63
N ASP A 178 1.71 -7.63 -10.26
CA ASP A 178 0.34 -7.12 -10.03
C ASP A 178 0.10 -6.62 -8.60
N ARG A 179 1.14 -6.55 -7.76
CA ARG A 179 0.99 -6.02 -6.39
C ARG A 179 1.11 -4.51 -6.40
N ALA A 180 0.21 -3.83 -5.68
CA ALA A 180 0.33 -2.41 -5.42
C ALA A 180 1.45 -2.13 -4.42
N ILE A 181 2.71 -2.11 -4.88
CA ILE A 181 3.89 -1.74 -4.08
C ILE A 181 4.09 -0.23 -4.20
N GLU A 182 4.30 0.40 -3.06
CA GLU A 182 4.43 1.86 -2.93
C GLU A 182 5.88 2.26 -2.63
N ARG A 183 6.62 1.41 -1.92
CA ARG A 183 8.01 1.67 -1.51
C ARG A 183 8.87 0.43 -1.63
N ILE A 184 10.13 0.64 -2.02
CA ILE A 184 11.13 -0.42 -2.13
C ILE A 184 12.36 0.01 -1.34
N LEU A 185 12.67 -0.76 -0.31
CA LEU A 185 13.80 -0.54 0.58
C LEU A 185 14.72 -1.75 0.55
N THR A 186 16.01 -1.52 0.79
CA THR A 186 17.00 -2.60 0.74
C THR A 186 18.17 -2.33 1.66
N SER A 187 18.82 -3.39 2.11
CA SER A 187 20.18 -3.29 2.65
C SER A 187 21.13 -2.69 1.61
N PRO A 188 22.13 -1.88 2.01
CA PRO A 188 23.13 -1.33 1.09
C PRO A 188 24.03 -2.38 0.42
N TYR A 189 23.99 -3.64 0.86
CA TYR A 189 24.78 -4.72 0.29
C TYR A 189 24.39 -4.98 -1.18
N LEU A 190 25.38 -5.14 -2.06
CA LEU A 190 25.17 -5.24 -3.50
C LEU A 190 24.18 -6.35 -3.88
N ARG A 191 24.33 -7.54 -3.29
CA ARG A 191 23.39 -8.66 -3.48
C ARG A 191 21.94 -8.33 -3.13
N CYS A 192 21.68 -7.50 -2.12
CA CYS A 192 20.32 -7.09 -1.75
C CYS A 192 19.77 -6.10 -2.77
N ARG A 193 20.57 -5.10 -3.16
CA ARG A 193 20.21 -4.15 -4.24
C ARG A 193 19.85 -4.89 -5.54
N GLN A 194 20.74 -5.77 -6.00
CA GLN A 194 20.52 -6.55 -7.24
C GLN A 194 19.31 -7.49 -7.14
N THR A 195 18.95 -7.97 -5.94
CA THR A 195 17.77 -8.84 -5.78
C THR A 195 16.48 -8.08 -6.02
N ILE A 196 16.42 -6.81 -5.59
CA ILE A 196 15.18 -6.02 -5.61
C ILE A 196 15.10 -5.08 -6.81
N GLU A 197 16.20 -4.86 -7.53
CA GLU A 197 16.28 -3.94 -8.66
C GLU A 197 15.29 -4.27 -9.80
N PRO A 198 15.12 -5.54 -10.24
CA PRO A 198 14.11 -5.86 -11.25
C PRO A 198 12.68 -5.47 -10.83
N LEU A 199 12.34 -5.65 -9.55
CA LEU A 199 11.05 -5.25 -9.00
C LEU A 199 10.89 -3.72 -9.02
N ALA A 200 11.95 -2.99 -8.65
CA ALA A 200 11.95 -1.53 -8.67
C ALA A 200 11.77 -0.95 -10.07
N ILE A 201 12.44 -1.53 -11.07
CA ILE A 201 12.29 -1.16 -12.47
C ILE A 201 10.85 -1.41 -12.94
N LEU A 202 10.30 -2.60 -12.64
CA LEU A 202 8.94 -2.97 -13.06
C LEU A 202 7.87 -2.04 -12.49
N HIS A 203 8.01 -1.64 -11.22
CA HIS A 203 7.06 -0.72 -10.56
C HIS A 203 7.38 0.77 -10.80
N GLY A 204 8.49 1.09 -11.48
CA GLY A 204 8.93 2.47 -11.69
C GLY A 204 9.29 3.21 -10.39
N LEU A 205 9.73 2.48 -9.36
CA LEU A 205 10.03 3.01 -8.02
C LEU A 205 11.53 3.17 -7.80
N LYS A 206 11.89 4.14 -6.95
CA LYS A 206 13.28 4.30 -6.48
C LYS A 206 13.58 3.27 -5.38
N ILE A 207 14.83 2.80 -5.36
CA ILE A 207 15.34 1.96 -4.28
C ILE A 207 15.88 2.85 -3.17
N GLU A 208 15.40 2.62 -1.95
CA GLU A 208 15.87 3.30 -0.74
C GLU A 208 16.82 2.39 0.04
N GLU A 209 18.08 2.78 0.17
CA GLU A 209 19.03 2.03 1.00
C GLU A 209 18.85 2.35 2.48
N ARG A 210 18.83 1.31 3.31
CA ARG A 210 18.62 1.40 4.76
C ARG A 210 19.61 0.52 5.51
N ASP A 211 20.41 1.14 6.37
CA ASP A 211 21.37 0.44 7.25
C ASP A 211 20.64 -0.45 8.26
N GLU A 212 19.38 -0.13 8.59
CA GLU A 212 18.53 -0.94 9.45
C GLU A 212 18.27 -2.34 8.88
N LEU A 213 18.45 -2.52 7.56
CA LEU A 213 18.29 -3.80 6.86
C LEU A 213 19.63 -4.52 6.63
N ALA A 214 20.76 -3.94 7.04
CA ALA A 214 22.09 -4.51 6.83
C ALA A 214 22.37 -5.77 7.67
N GLU A 215 23.28 -6.61 7.17
CA GLU A 215 23.75 -7.79 7.90
C GLU A 215 24.34 -7.34 9.26
N GLY A 216 23.93 -7.99 10.35
CA GLY A 216 24.38 -7.64 11.69
C GLY A 216 23.66 -6.45 12.34
N ALA A 217 22.73 -5.75 11.68
CA ALA A 217 21.94 -4.67 12.29
C ALA A 217 21.09 -5.15 13.49
N GLY A 218 20.78 -6.45 13.54
CA GLY A 218 19.93 -7.07 14.54
C GLY A 218 18.45 -6.72 14.35
N HIS A 219 17.60 -7.21 15.26
CA HIS A 219 16.15 -7.09 15.09
C HIS A 219 15.60 -5.69 15.39
N ARG A 220 16.21 -4.91 16.31
CA ARG A 220 15.61 -3.64 16.78
C ARG A 220 15.51 -2.59 15.65
N PRO A 221 16.58 -2.26 14.91
CA PRO A 221 16.50 -1.30 13.82
C PRO A 221 15.52 -1.74 12.73
N ALA A 222 15.64 -3.00 12.27
CA ALA A 222 14.76 -3.56 11.24
C ALA A 222 13.29 -3.60 11.68
N ARG A 223 13.01 -3.92 12.95
CA ARG A 223 11.66 -3.86 13.53
C ARG A 223 11.11 -2.45 13.49
N ASP A 224 11.88 -1.46 13.95
CA ASP A 224 11.41 -0.09 14.04
C ASP A 224 11.11 0.48 12.65
N LEU A 225 11.91 0.12 11.65
CA LEU A 225 11.62 0.37 10.24
C LEU A 225 10.32 -0.34 9.78
N CYS A 226 10.11 -1.62 10.11
CA CYS A 226 8.85 -2.29 9.78
C CYS A 226 7.63 -1.60 10.42
N ARG A 227 7.78 -0.99 11.61
CA ARG A 227 6.71 -0.24 12.27
C ARG A 227 6.46 1.11 11.61
N GLU A 228 7.51 1.81 11.18
CA GLU A 228 7.42 3.03 10.36
C GLU A 228 6.59 2.76 9.09
N LEU A 229 6.75 1.58 8.50
CA LEU A 229 6.11 1.18 7.24
C LEU A 229 4.73 0.53 7.41
N ALA A 230 4.19 0.42 8.63
CA ALA A 230 2.96 -0.32 8.94
C ALA A 230 1.71 0.11 8.13
N GLY A 231 1.70 1.32 7.57
CA GLY A 231 0.64 1.84 6.72
C GLY A 231 0.85 1.74 5.21
N THR A 232 1.99 1.20 4.78
CA THR A 232 2.42 1.17 3.37
C THR A 232 2.41 -0.26 2.84
N ASN A 233 2.30 -0.37 1.51
CA ASN A 233 2.67 -1.61 0.84
C ASN A 233 4.14 -1.51 0.42
N ALA A 234 5.04 -2.17 1.12
CA ALA A 234 6.48 -2.01 0.92
C ALA A 234 7.20 -3.35 0.74
N ALA A 235 8.21 -3.36 -0.13
CA ALA A 235 9.16 -4.47 -0.24
C ALA A 235 10.49 -4.09 0.41
N LEU A 236 11.03 -4.98 1.25
CA LEU A 236 12.26 -4.77 2.00
C LEU A 236 13.20 -5.95 1.76
N CYS A 237 14.34 -5.70 1.09
CA CYS A 237 15.34 -6.75 0.88
C CYS A 237 16.41 -6.74 1.98
N SER A 238 16.67 -7.90 2.58
CA SER A 238 17.61 -8.05 3.71
C SER A 238 18.24 -9.45 3.74
N HIS A 239 18.84 -9.79 4.88
CA HIS A 239 19.74 -10.93 5.07
C HIS A 239 19.12 -12.03 5.93
N GLY A 240 19.81 -13.17 5.96
CA GLY A 240 19.34 -14.39 6.64
C GLY A 240 19.46 -14.38 8.16
N ASP A 241 20.06 -13.35 8.74
CA ASP A 241 20.13 -13.10 10.18
C ASP A 241 19.08 -12.09 10.63
N VAL A 242 18.83 -11.04 9.82
CA VAL A 242 17.86 -9.98 10.13
C VAL A 242 16.42 -10.48 10.03
N ILE A 243 16.05 -11.13 8.92
CA ILE A 243 14.66 -11.53 8.66
C ILE A 243 14.14 -12.49 9.75
N PRO A 244 14.86 -13.57 10.14
CA PRO A 244 14.43 -14.42 11.24
C PRO A 244 14.28 -13.67 12.55
N ALA A 245 15.18 -12.73 12.85
CA ALA A 245 15.17 -12.01 14.11
C ALA A 245 13.97 -11.04 14.21
N VAL A 246 13.59 -10.39 13.11
CA VAL A 246 12.36 -9.57 13.04
C VAL A 246 11.11 -10.44 13.15
N LEU A 247 11.05 -11.56 12.44
CA LEU A 247 9.90 -12.47 12.48
C LEU A 247 9.72 -13.12 13.85
N ASP A 248 10.79 -13.54 14.52
CA ASP A 248 10.72 -14.07 15.89
C ASP A 248 10.14 -13.02 16.85
N TRP A 249 10.58 -11.76 16.72
CA TRP A 249 9.99 -10.66 17.48
C TRP A 249 8.49 -10.51 17.16
N MET A 250 8.09 -10.48 15.88
CA MET A 250 6.69 -10.35 15.47
C MET A 250 5.81 -11.47 16.05
N VAL A 251 6.26 -12.72 15.98
CA VAL A 251 5.54 -13.89 16.53
C VAL A 251 5.36 -13.79 18.03
N ARG A 252 6.40 -13.38 18.77
CA ARG A 252 6.29 -13.13 20.23
C ARG A 252 5.29 -12.02 20.58
N HIS A 253 4.98 -11.14 19.62
CA HIS A 253 4.03 -10.04 19.77
C HIS A 253 2.70 -10.29 19.06
N GLY A 254 2.37 -11.56 18.76
CA GLY A 254 1.04 -11.96 18.34
C GLY A 254 0.84 -12.15 16.84
N THR A 255 1.88 -12.02 16.02
CA THR A 255 1.78 -12.33 14.59
C THR A 255 1.62 -13.83 14.37
N SER A 256 0.58 -14.20 13.61
CA SER A 256 0.30 -15.60 13.28
C SER A 256 1.02 -16.01 11.99
N LEU A 257 1.96 -16.98 12.09
CA LEU A 257 2.54 -17.62 10.91
C LEU A 257 1.50 -18.50 10.21
N LYS A 258 1.32 -18.29 8.90
CA LYS A 258 0.42 -19.07 8.04
C LYS A 258 1.15 -20.15 7.24
N SER A 259 2.44 -20.31 7.50
CA SER A 259 3.32 -21.27 6.86
C SER A 259 4.38 -21.71 7.86
N ALA A 260 5.05 -22.84 7.60
CA ALA A 260 6.22 -23.23 8.37
C ALA A 260 7.32 -22.15 8.24
N PHE A 261 8.08 -21.96 9.31
CA PHE A 261 9.19 -21.03 9.28
C PHE A 261 10.31 -21.55 8.36
N ASP A 262 10.70 -20.74 7.38
CA ASP A 262 11.83 -20.95 6.49
C ASP A 262 12.36 -19.57 6.07
N CYS A 263 13.57 -19.51 5.52
CA CYS A 263 14.21 -18.26 5.12
C CYS A 263 15.24 -18.52 4.02
N LYS A 264 14.89 -19.21 2.93
CA LYS A 264 15.87 -19.52 1.86
C LYS A 264 16.29 -18.28 1.09
N LYS A 265 17.48 -18.28 0.49
CA LYS A 265 17.91 -17.17 -0.38
C LYS A 265 16.91 -17.01 -1.54
N GLY A 266 16.43 -15.79 -1.77
CA GLY A 266 15.38 -15.45 -2.73
C GLY A 266 13.95 -15.63 -2.22
N SER A 267 13.74 -16.10 -0.98
CA SER A 267 12.39 -16.24 -0.42
C SER A 267 11.80 -14.91 0.03
N THR A 268 10.48 -14.85 0.14
CA THR A 268 9.76 -13.68 0.65
C THR A 268 8.84 -14.06 1.80
N TRP A 269 8.76 -13.21 2.82
CA TRP A 269 7.67 -13.23 3.80
C TRP A 269 6.70 -12.10 3.49
N GLU A 270 5.45 -12.45 3.20
CA GLU A 270 4.35 -11.50 3.06
C GLU A 270 3.69 -11.30 4.43
N ILE A 271 3.71 -10.07 4.93
CA ILE A 271 3.25 -9.71 6.28
C ILE A 271 2.05 -8.77 6.16
N GLU A 272 0.90 -9.23 6.63
CA GLU A 272 -0.32 -8.45 6.76
C GLU A 272 -0.20 -7.54 7.99
N VAL A 273 -0.25 -6.23 7.76
CA VAL A 273 -0.32 -5.22 8.82
C VAL A 273 -1.73 -4.67 8.86
N LYS A 274 -2.36 -4.69 10.03
CA LYS A 274 -3.70 -4.16 10.22
C LYS A 274 -3.79 -3.34 11.48
N ALA A 275 -4.21 -2.09 11.34
CA ALA A 275 -4.28 -1.13 12.43
C ALA A 275 -2.94 -0.99 13.21
N GLY A 276 -1.82 -0.99 12.49
CA GLY A 276 -0.47 -0.83 13.04
C GLY A 276 0.13 -2.10 13.63
N GLU A 277 -0.64 -3.19 13.65
CA GLU A 277 -0.21 -4.47 14.21
C GLU A 277 0.07 -5.49 13.12
N PHE A 278 1.19 -6.20 13.26
CA PHE A 278 1.56 -7.32 12.40
C PHE A 278 0.67 -8.53 12.72
N ARG A 279 -0.28 -8.86 11.84
CA ARG A 279 -1.33 -9.86 12.12
C ARG A 279 -0.97 -11.25 11.62
N LYS A 280 -0.56 -11.35 10.37
CA LYS A 280 -0.28 -12.61 9.70
C LYS A 280 1.00 -12.50 8.90
N ALA A 281 1.77 -13.57 8.88
CA ALA A 281 2.94 -13.67 8.02
C ALA A 281 2.88 -14.99 7.25
N ARG A 282 3.14 -14.94 5.94
CA ARG A 282 3.11 -16.11 5.04
C ARG A 282 4.45 -16.24 4.34
N TYR A 283 5.00 -17.44 4.34
CA TYR A 283 6.23 -17.73 3.62
C TYR A 283 5.94 -18.01 2.15
N LEU A 284 6.70 -17.37 1.28
CA LEU A 284 6.73 -17.62 -0.15
C LEU A 284 8.15 -18.13 -0.47
N PRO A 285 8.29 -19.40 -0.92
CA PRO A 285 9.59 -19.95 -1.26
C PRO A 285 10.23 -19.16 -2.41
N PRO A 286 11.55 -19.28 -2.61
CA PRO A 286 12.21 -18.62 -3.73
C PRO A 286 11.52 -18.98 -5.05
N PRO A 287 11.19 -18.00 -5.89
CA PRO A 287 10.69 -18.29 -7.23
C PRO A 287 11.83 -18.98 -8.00
N LEU A 288 11.53 -20.19 -8.50
CA LEU A 288 12.37 -21.20 -9.18
C LEU A 288 13.91 -20.95 -9.21
#